data_AF-A0A4V2A0B6-F1
#
_entry.id   AF-A0A4V2A0B6-F1
#
_cell.length_a   1.000
_cell.length_b   1.000
_cell.length_c   1.000
_cell.angle_alpha   90.00
_cell.angle_beta   90.00
_cell.angle_gamma   90.00
#
_symmetry.space_group_name_H-M   'P 1'
#
loop_
_entity.id
_entity.type
_entity.pdbx_description
1 polymer ?
#
loop_
_entity_poly.entity_id
_entity_poly.type
_entity_poly.pdbx_seq_one_letter_code
_entity_poly.pdbx_strand_id
1 'polypeptide(L)'
;MNGTSGTILKLAASLAILLLVIVGGGLGSCAAYNSVRVWNAETAGEAELAQATQNRKIKVLEAQARMDSASLEANAEIARAKGLAEANRIVANSLGGPEGYLRYLYIQNLEQSKGQIIYVPTEGGLPILEAGRLQPAPPPAAD
;
A
#
# COMPACT_ATOMS: atom_id res chain seq x y z
N MET A 1 72.98 15.93 -64.01
CA MET A 1 71.52 15.74 -63.95
C MET A 1 71.15 14.84 -62.75
N ASN A 2 71.59 15.18 -61.54
CA ASN A 2 71.46 14.29 -60.36
C ASN A 2 70.42 14.76 -59.32
N GLY A 3 69.78 15.93 -59.53
CA GLY A 3 68.80 16.48 -58.60
C GLY A 3 67.46 15.74 -58.61
N THR A 4 67.04 15.24 -59.77
CA THR A 4 65.70 14.70 -59.99
C THR A 4 65.49 13.30 -59.39
N SER A 5 66.48 12.41 -59.45
CA SER A 5 66.39 11.06 -58.83
C SER A 5 66.29 11.12 -57.30
N GLY A 6 66.99 12.07 -56.67
CA GLY A 6 66.94 12.25 -55.22
C GLY A 6 65.59 12.77 -54.71
N THR A 7 64.85 13.53 -55.53
CA THR A 7 63.51 14.01 -55.20
C THR A 7 62.45 12.91 -55.36
N ILE A 8 62.54 12.12 -56.43
CA ILE A 8 61.61 11.01 -56.70
C ILE A 8 61.71 9.94 -55.61
N LEU A 9 62.92 9.59 -55.16
CA LEU A 9 63.11 8.60 -54.09
C LEU A 9 62.50 9.07 -52.75
N LYS A 10 62.63 10.36 -52.42
CA LYS A 10 62.04 10.96 -51.21
C LYS A 10 60.50 10.96 -51.26
N LEU A 11 59.92 11.25 -52.43
CA LEU A 11 58.47 11.21 -52.66
C LEU A 11 57.90 9.79 -52.58
N ALA A 12 58.62 8.80 -53.12
CA ALA A 12 58.22 7.40 -52.99
C ALA A 12 58.29 6.91 -51.53
N ALA A 13 59.35 7.29 -50.80
CA ALA A 13 59.49 6.95 -49.39
C ALA A 13 58.41 7.62 -48.51
N SER A 14 58.07 8.89 -48.76
CA SER A 14 57.01 9.57 -48.00
C SER A 14 55.63 8.96 -48.27
N LEU A 15 55.34 8.57 -49.52
CA LEU A 15 54.08 7.90 -49.87
C LEU A 15 53.98 6.52 -49.22
N ALA A 16 55.08 5.76 -49.18
CA ALA A 16 55.13 4.45 -48.53
C ALA A 16 54.92 4.56 -47.01
N ILE A 17 55.50 5.57 -46.35
CA ILE A 17 55.29 5.84 -44.93
C ILE A 17 53.83 6.25 -44.66
N LEU A 18 53.24 7.10 -45.51
CA LEU A 18 51.84 7.49 -45.39
C LEU A 18 50.91 6.27 -45.48
N LEU A 19 51.14 5.39 -46.46
CA LEU A 19 50.40 4.13 -46.61
C LEU A 19 50.53 3.24 -45.37
N LEU A 20 51.74 3.10 -44.82
CA LEU A 20 51.97 2.34 -43.59
C LEU A 20 51.22 2.91 -42.39
N VAL A 21 51.17 4.24 -42.24
CA VAL A 21 50.42 4.91 -41.17
C VAL A 21 48.92 4.71 -41.32
N ILE A 22 48.39 4.78 -42.55
CA ILE A 22 46.96 4.56 -42.81
C ILE A 22 46.57 3.10 -42.56
N VAL A 23 47.37 2.14 -43.05
CA VAL A 23 47.09 0.71 -42.84
C VAL A 23 47.28 0.31 -41.39
N GLY A 24 48.36 0.76 -40.74
CA GLY A 24 48.63 0.50 -39.33
C GLY A 24 47.60 1.17 -38.41
N GLY A 25 47.23 2.42 -38.71
CA GLY A 25 46.18 3.15 -38.01
C GLY A 25 44.81 2.50 -38.17
N GLY A 26 44.42 2.13 -39.39
CA GLY A 26 43.13 1.46 -39.65
C GLY A 26 42.99 0.11 -38.93
N LEU A 27 44.03 -0.74 -39.01
CA LEU A 27 44.03 -2.05 -38.31
C LEU A 27 44.05 -1.89 -36.78
N GLY A 28 44.84 -0.95 -36.25
CA GLY A 28 44.88 -0.65 -34.82
C GLY A 28 43.56 -0.08 -34.30
N SER A 29 42.92 0.82 -35.05
CA SER A 29 41.64 1.42 -34.68
C SER A 29 40.50 0.40 -34.64
N CYS A 30 40.42 -0.55 -35.57
CA CYS A 30 39.39 -1.59 -35.54
C CYS A 30 39.54 -2.52 -34.31
N ALA A 31 40.78 -2.91 -33.97
CA ALA A 31 41.03 -3.74 -32.79
C ALA A 31 40.69 -3.01 -31.48
N ALA A 32 41.10 -1.74 -31.35
CA ALA A 32 40.80 -0.91 -30.19
C ALA A 32 39.30 -0.62 -30.05
N TYR A 33 38.60 -0.39 -31.16
CA TYR A 33 37.15 -0.15 -31.14
C TYR A 33 36.39 -1.38 -30.62
N ASN A 34 36.75 -2.58 -31.07
CA ASN A 34 36.06 -3.79 -30.63
C ASN A 34 36.28 -4.08 -29.14
N SER A 35 37.50 -3.88 -28.63
CA SER A 35 37.80 -4.11 -27.20
C SER A 35 37.09 -3.11 -26.28
N VAL A 36 37.04 -1.83 -26.65
CA VAL A 36 36.30 -0.80 -25.89
C VAL A 36 34.80 -1.10 -25.88
N ARG A 37 34.24 -1.55 -27.02
CA ARG A 37 32.83 -1.94 -27.11
C ARG A 37 32.49 -3.09 -26.16
N VAL A 38 33.33 -4.12 -26.09
CA VAL A 38 33.11 -5.27 -25.20
C VAL A 38 33.21 -4.84 -23.74
N TRP A 39 34.24 -4.04 -23.38
CA TRP A 39 34.39 -3.54 -22.02
C TRP A 39 33.21 -2.67 -21.57
N ASN A 40 32.70 -1.81 -22.46
CA ASN A 40 31.50 -1.02 -22.19
C ASN A 40 30.26 -1.92 -21.99
N ALA A 41 30.12 -2.98 -22.78
CA ALA A 41 29.01 -3.93 -22.65
C ALA A 41 29.09 -4.75 -21.35
N GLU A 42 30.29 -5.17 -20.94
CA GLU A 42 30.53 -5.89 -19.69
C GLU A 42 30.23 -5.02 -18.48
N THR A 43 30.78 -3.79 -18.45
CA THR A 43 30.52 -2.83 -17.37
C THR A 43 29.04 -2.47 -17.26
N ALA A 44 28.36 -2.32 -18.41
CA ALA A 44 26.91 -2.09 -18.43
C ALA A 44 26.12 -3.30 -17.87
N GLY A 45 26.51 -4.53 -18.24
CA GLY A 45 25.88 -5.75 -17.74
C GLY A 45 26.07 -5.94 -16.23
N GLU A 46 27.27 -5.65 -15.71
CA GLU A 46 27.55 -5.68 -14.27
C GLU A 46 26.70 -4.66 -13.52
N ALA A 47 26.58 -3.43 -14.03
CA ALA A 47 25.77 -2.39 -13.44
C ALA A 47 24.27 -2.79 -13.41
N GLU A 48 23.75 -3.36 -14.50
CA GLU A 48 22.37 -3.84 -14.58
C GLU A 48 22.11 -4.99 -13.58
N LEU A 49 23.02 -5.96 -13.48
CA LEU A 49 22.91 -7.06 -12.52
C LEU A 49 22.96 -6.57 -11.08
N ALA A 50 23.85 -5.63 -10.77
CA ALA A 50 23.95 -5.01 -9.46
C ALA A 50 22.64 -4.28 -9.11
N GLN A 51 22.11 -3.49 -10.03
CA GLN A 51 20.84 -2.78 -9.86
C GLN A 51 19.66 -3.75 -9.67
N ALA A 52 19.55 -4.80 -10.48
CA ALA A 52 18.52 -5.81 -10.36
C ALA A 52 18.57 -6.54 -9.01
N THR A 53 19.77 -6.86 -8.53
CA THR A 53 19.99 -7.50 -7.23
C THR A 53 19.55 -6.59 -6.09
N GLN A 54 19.93 -5.31 -6.12
CA GLN A 54 19.51 -4.31 -5.13
C GLN A 54 17.99 -4.13 -5.15
N ASN A 55 17.39 -3.99 -6.32
CA ASN A 55 15.94 -3.85 -6.47
C ASN A 55 15.18 -5.05 -5.89
N ARG A 56 15.67 -6.28 -6.09
CA ARG A 56 15.07 -7.48 -5.47
C ARG A 56 15.20 -7.44 -3.95
N LYS A 57 16.37 -7.06 -3.42
CA LYS A 57 16.58 -6.93 -1.98
C LYS A 57 15.66 -5.89 -1.36
N ILE A 58 15.51 -4.73 -1.99
CA ILE A 58 14.58 -3.67 -1.56
C ILE A 58 13.15 -4.22 -1.52
N LYS A 59 12.68 -4.87 -2.60
CA LYS A 59 11.33 -5.45 -2.64
C LYS A 59 11.08 -6.48 -1.54
N VAL A 60 12.07 -7.32 -1.22
CA VAL A 60 11.95 -8.30 -0.12
C VAL A 60 11.87 -7.59 1.23
N LEU A 61 12.71 -6.60 1.46
CA LEU A 61 12.69 -5.82 2.71
C LEU A 61 11.39 -5.03 2.86
N GLU A 62 10.88 -4.44 1.78
CA GLU A 62 9.60 -3.76 1.77
C GLU A 62 8.44 -4.72 2.02
N ALA A 63 8.46 -5.91 1.42
CA ALA A 63 7.45 -6.94 1.66
C ALA A 63 7.47 -7.41 3.12
N GLN A 64 8.65 -7.63 3.69
CA GLN A 64 8.80 -7.99 5.10
C GLN A 64 8.29 -6.87 6.02
N ALA A 65 8.68 -5.62 5.75
CA ALA A 65 8.22 -4.47 6.53
C ALA A 65 6.69 -4.31 6.48
N ARG A 66 6.06 -4.56 5.32
CA ARG A 66 4.59 -4.57 5.19
C ARG A 66 3.95 -5.70 6.01
N MET A 67 4.54 -6.90 5.99
CA MET A 67 4.06 -8.03 6.78
C MET A 67 4.14 -7.72 8.29
N ASP A 68 5.27 -7.18 8.73
CA ASP A 68 5.50 -6.81 10.13
C ASP A 68 4.54 -5.70 10.57
N SER A 69 4.34 -4.68 9.74
CA SER A 69 3.37 -3.61 9.98
C SER A 69 1.95 -4.17 10.14
N ALA A 70 1.50 -5.01 9.20
CA ALA A 70 0.18 -5.61 9.25
C ALA A 70 -0.02 -6.50 10.50
N SER A 71 1.02 -7.24 10.91
CA SER A 71 1.01 -8.03 12.14
C SER A 71 0.86 -7.15 13.39
N LEU A 72 1.62 -6.06 13.46
CA LEU A 72 1.53 -5.10 14.59
C LEU A 72 0.17 -4.41 14.63
N GLU A 73 -0.37 -4.00 13.49
CA GLU A 73 -1.71 -3.42 13.38
C GLU A 73 -2.80 -4.41 13.83
N ALA A 74 -2.72 -5.67 13.39
CA ALA A 74 -3.66 -6.70 13.81
C ALA A 74 -3.61 -6.94 15.33
N ASN A 75 -2.41 -6.98 15.90
CA ASN A 75 -2.23 -7.12 17.35
C ASN A 75 -2.79 -5.89 18.11
N ALA A 76 -2.57 -4.69 17.59
CA ALA A 76 -3.13 -3.47 18.15
C ALA A 76 -4.67 -3.48 18.12
N GLU A 77 -5.28 -3.96 17.04
CA GLU A 77 -6.73 -4.10 16.94
C GLU A 77 -7.27 -5.12 17.95
N ILE A 78 -6.59 -6.25 18.14
CA ILE A 78 -6.97 -7.24 19.16
C ILE A 78 -6.93 -6.62 20.56
N ALA A 79 -5.87 -5.86 20.88
CA ALA A 79 -5.76 -5.18 22.16
C ALA A 79 -6.88 -4.14 22.35
N ARG A 80 -7.20 -3.37 21.30
CA ARG A 80 -8.31 -2.40 21.31
C ARG A 80 -9.65 -3.10 21.54
N ALA A 81 -9.93 -4.18 20.79
CA ALA A 81 -11.16 -4.96 20.92
C ALA A 81 -11.31 -5.57 22.32
N LYS A 82 -10.21 -6.07 22.91
CA LYS A 82 -10.20 -6.56 24.29
C LYS A 82 -10.51 -5.44 25.29
N GLY A 83 -9.90 -4.26 25.13
CA GLY A 83 -10.18 -3.09 25.97
C GLY A 83 -11.63 -2.63 25.89
N LEU A 84 -12.20 -2.59 24.69
CA LEU A 84 -13.62 -2.27 24.48
C LEU A 84 -14.55 -3.31 25.11
N ALA A 85 -14.26 -4.61 24.94
CA ALA A 85 -15.05 -5.67 25.53
C ALA A 85 -15.03 -5.59 27.07
N GLU A 86 -13.87 -5.33 27.65
CA GLU A 86 -13.72 -5.18 29.10
C GLU A 86 -14.44 -3.93 29.62
N ALA A 87 -14.32 -2.80 28.93
CA ALA A 87 -15.05 -1.58 29.26
C ALA A 87 -16.57 -1.82 29.22
N ASN A 88 -17.08 -2.46 28.17
CA ASN A 88 -18.50 -2.82 28.05
C ASN A 88 -18.94 -3.76 29.17
N ARG A 89 -18.11 -4.74 29.55
CA ARG A 89 -18.39 -5.65 30.67
C ARG A 89 -18.49 -4.89 31.99
N ILE A 90 -17.58 -3.96 32.26
CA ILE A 90 -17.59 -3.15 33.48
C ILE A 90 -18.88 -2.31 33.54
N VAL A 91 -19.23 -1.63 32.44
CA VAL A 91 -20.45 -0.81 32.38
C VAL A 91 -21.70 -1.67 32.51
N ALA A 92 -21.75 -2.83 31.86
CA ALA A 92 -22.89 -3.72 31.98
C ALA A 92 -23.07 -4.21 33.42
N ASN A 93 -21.98 -4.60 34.09
CA ASN A 93 -22.03 -5.03 35.48
C ASN A 93 -22.45 -3.91 36.43
N SER A 94 -22.01 -2.66 36.20
CA SER A 94 -22.39 -1.51 37.04
C SER A 94 -23.87 -1.11 36.88
N LEU A 95 -24.50 -1.48 35.76
CA LEU A 95 -25.91 -1.21 35.47
C LEU A 95 -26.84 -2.38 35.83
N GLY A 96 -26.37 -3.39 36.56
CA GLY A 96 -27.18 -4.54 36.97
C GLY A 96 -27.25 -5.66 35.94
N GLY A 97 -26.30 -5.71 35.01
CA GLY A 97 -26.15 -6.77 34.01
C GLY A 97 -26.59 -6.37 32.59
N PRO A 98 -26.68 -7.33 31.67
CA PRO A 98 -26.96 -7.08 30.26
C PRO A 98 -28.25 -6.30 29.99
N GLU A 99 -29.33 -6.61 30.72
CA GLU A 99 -30.63 -5.92 30.57
C GLU A 99 -30.56 -4.45 30.97
N GLY A 100 -29.88 -4.13 32.07
CA GLY A 100 -29.68 -2.76 32.51
C GLY A 100 -28.84 -1.95 31.52
N TYR A 101 -27.83 -2.58 30.92
CA TYR A 101 -27.01 -1.98 29.87
C TYR A 101 -27.81 -1.69 28.59
N LEU A 102 -28.59 -2.65 28.10
CA LEU A 102 -29.45 -2.46 26.92
C LEU A 102 -30.46 -1.33 27.15
N ARG A 103 -31.05 -1.27 28.35
CA ARG A 103 -31.97 -0.19 28.72
C ARG A 103 -31.27 1.18 28.80
N TYR A 104 -30.05 1.23 29.32
CA TYR A 104 -29.23 2.45 29.30
C TYR A 104 -28.95 2.91 27.87
N LEU A 105 -28.48 2.02 27.00
CA LEU A 105 -28.23 2.33 25.58
C LEU A 105 -29.49 2.83 24.88
N TYR A 106 -30.63 2.19 25.14
CA TYR A 106 -31.92 2.61 24.61
C TYR A 106 -32.27 4.04 25.04
N ILE A 107 -32.20 4.35 26.34
CA ILE A 107 -32.48 5.69 26.87
C ILE A 107 -31.52 6.74 26.27
N GLN A 108 -30.22 6.42 26.19
CA GLN A 108 -29.22 7.32 25.62
C GLN A 108 -29.48 7.63 24.14
N ASN A 109 -29.84 6.61 23.34
CA ASN A 109 -30.20 6.79 21.94
C ASN A 109 -31.51 7.60 21.77
N LEU A 110 -32.49 7.39 22.65
CA LEU A 110 -33.72 8.20 22.67
C LEU A 110 -33.44 9.68 22.97
N GLU A 111 -32.59 9.96 23.96
CA GLU A 111 -32.18 11.33 24.32
C GLU A 111 -31.50 12.04 23.14
N GLN A 112 -30.60 11.33 22.44
CA GLN A 112 -29.91 11.86 21.26
C GLN A 112 -30.85 12.09 20.06
N SER A 113 -31.92 11.30 19.94
CA SER A 113 -32.85 11.34 18.81
C SER A 113 -33.87 12.49 18.86
N LYS A 114 -33.83 13.36 19.89
CA LYS A 114 -34.59 14.62 20.04
C LYS A 114 -35.98 14.64 19.38
N GLY A 115 -36.85 13.70 19.76
CA GLY A 115 -38.27 13.74 19.37
C GLY A 115 -38.64 13.04 18.06
N GLN A 116 -37.77 12.21 17.48
CA GLN A 116 -38.24 11.22 16.50
C GLN A 116 -39.21 10.25 17.19
N ILE A 117 -40.41 10.09 16.65
CA ILE A 117 -41.39 9.11 17.12
C ILE A 117 -40.81 7.72 16.81
N ILE A 118 -40.09 7.15 17.77
CA ILE A 118 -39.56 5.79 17.69
C ILE A 118 -40.68 4.86 18.14
N TYR A 119 -41.40 4.29 17.17
CA TYR A 119 -42.41 3.28 17.42
C TYR A 119 -41.72 2.00 17.90
N VAL A 120 -41.77 1.74 19.21
CA VAL A 120 -41.34 0.47 19.79
C VAL A 120 -42.59 -0.41 19.90
N PRO A 121 -42.71 -1.48 19.09
CA PRO A 121 -43.81 -2.42 19.24
C PRO A 121 -43.62 -3.11 20.58
N THR A 122 -44.53 -2.88 21.53
CA THR A 122 -44.81 -3.92 22.51
C THR A 122 -45.42 -5.09 21.73
N GLU A 123 -45.17 -6.33 22.17
CA GLU A 123 -45.61 -7.61 21.57
C GLU A 123 -47.15 -7.80 21.49
N GLY A 124 -47.90 -6.75 21.15
CA GLY A 124 -49.35 -6.73 21.01
C GLY A 124 -49.89 -5.55 20.19
N GLY A 125 -49.04 -4.72 19.56
CA GLY A 125 -49.46 -3.80 18.50
C GLY A 125 -50.39 -2.64 18.89
N LEU A 126 -50.67 -2.41 20.18
CA LEU A 126 -51.56 -1.35 20.63
C LEU A 126 -50.93 -0.48 21.73
N PRO A 127 -50.99 0.86 21.62
CA PRO A 127 -50.61 1.75 22.71
C PRO A 127 -51.46 1.45 23.94
N ILE A 128 -50.84 1.22 25.11
CA ILE A 128 -51.52 1.01 26.41
C ILE A 128 -52.47 2.19 26.75
N LEU A 129 -52.27 3.34 26.12
CA LEU A 129 -53.11 4.53 26.26
C LEU A 129 -54.53 4.37 25.67
N GLU A 130 -54.79 3.35 24.84
CA GLU A 130 -56.12 3.04 24.27
C GLU A 130 -56.82 1.87 24.99
N ALA A 131 -56.12 1.05 25.77
CA ALA A 131 -56.68 -0.15 26.42
C ALA A 131 -57.77 0.15 27.47
N GLY A 132 -57.82 1.38 27.99
CA GLY A 132 -58.84 1.82 28.94
C GLY A 132 -60.16 2.30 28.32
N ARG A 133 -60.22 2.52 26.99
CA ARG A 133 -61.43 3.07 26.34
C ARG A 133 -62.52 2.04 26.06
N LEU A 134 -62.20 0.75 26.11
CA LEU A 134 -63.13 -0.34 25.78
C LEU A 134 -63.83 -0.97 26.99
N GLN A 135 -63.70 -0.42 28.20
CA GLN A 135 -64.51 -0.90 29.34
C GLN A 135 -65.98 -0.51 29.11
N PRO A 136 -66.89 -1.48 28.94
CA PRO A 136 -68.32 -1.19 28.82
C PRO A 136 -68.80 -0.56 30.13
N ALA A 137 -69.57 0.54 30.03
CA ALA A 137 -70.21 1.13 31.21
C ALA A 137 -71.06 0.06 31.92
N PRO A 138 -71.02 -0.01 33.27
CA PRO A 138 -71.85 -0.95 34.01
C PRO A 138 -73.33 -0.71 33.70
N PRO A 139 -74.15 -1.77 33.56
CA PRO A 139 -75.56 -1.63 33.21
C PRO A 139 -76.30 -0.82 34.28
N PRO A 140 -77.27 0.03 33.88
CA PRO A 140 -78.03 0.83 34.84
C PRO A 140 -78.79 -0.09 35.80
N ALA A 141 -78.75 0.24 37.09
CA ALA A 141 -79.48 -0.47 38.13
C ALA A 141 -80.98 -0.45 37.79
N ALA A 142 -81.61 -1.62 37.83
CA ALA A 142 -83.05 -1.74 37.67
C ALA A 142 -83.73 -1.26 38.96
N ASP A 143 -84.63 -0.28 38.81
CA ASP A 143 -85.59 0.15 39.84
C ASP A 143 -86.65 -0.93 40.11
#